data_AF-A0A962PWV4-F1
#
_entry.id   AF-A0A962PWV4-F1
#
_cell.length_a   1.000
_cell.length_b   1.000
_cell.length_c   1.000
_cell.angle_alpha   90.00
_cell.angle_beta   90.00
_cell.angle_gamma   90.00
#
_symmetry.space_group_name_H-M   'P 1'
#
loop_
_entity.id
_entity.type
_entity.pdbx_description
1 polymer ?
#
loop_
_entity_poly.entity_id
_entity_poly.type
_entity_poly.pdbx_seq_one_letter_code
_entity_poly.pdbx_strand_id
1 'polypeptide(L)'
;MKSAYDFRTGGAFSEMAIVDTFTKLIFGEEEEFSSSEELIIQALRLADTSVAPDTRRDLGQYLRALGVAEMIQLVTRVQACLADGMKAVVLTGKAAGHTSPGRIKRARY
;
A
#
# COMPACT_ATOMS: atom_id res chain seq x y z
N MET A 1 4.41 -10.35 -28.87
CA MET A 1 4.18 -8.93 -28.51
C MET A 1 3.60 -8.88 -27.12
N LYS A 2 4.35 -8.46 -26.10
CA LYS A 2 3.81 -8.21 -24.76
C LYS A 2 4.40 -6.89 -24.31
N SER A 3 3.52 -5.90 -24.22
CA SER A 3 3.83 -4.47 -24.18
C SER A 3 4.64 -4.12 -22.94
N ALA A 4 5.71 -3.35 -23.15
CA ALA A 4 6.38 -2.61 -22.12
C ALA A 4 5.41 -1.55 -21.57
N TYR A 5 4.95 -1.73 -20.33
CA TYR A 5 4.37 -0.65 -19.53
C TYR A 5 5.36 -0.33 -18.43
N ASP A 6 6.34 0.49 -18.79
CA ASP A 6 7.28 1.12 -17.87
C ASP A 6 6.95 2.61 -17.83
N PHE A 7 6.21 3.03 -16.80
CA PHE A 7 6.08 4.43 -16.43
C PHE A 7 6.71 4.65 -15.05
N ARG A 8 8.02 4.33 -14.99
CA ARG A 8 9.04 4.90 -14.09
C ARG A 8 8.52 5.72 -12.90
N THR A 9 8.26 5.03 -11.79
CA THR A 9 8.93 5.23 -10.49
C THR A 9 8.47 4.16 -9.51
N GLY A 10 9.41 3.33 -9.03
CA GLY A 10 9.13 2.10 -8.30
C GLY A 10 8.63 2.29 -6.87
N GLY A 11 7.32 2.20 -6.69
CA GLY A 11 6.71 1.60 -5.50
C GLY A 11 6.43 0.12 -5.75
N ALA A 12 6.30 -0.72 -4.72
CA ALA A 12 5.98 -2.14 -4.91
C ALA A 12 4.62 -2.40 -5.59
N PHE A 13 3.78 -1.37 -5.72
CA PHE A 13 2.49 -1.43 -6.38
C PHE A 13 2.44 -0.43 -7.54
N SER A 14 2.08 -0.89 -8.73
CA SER A 14 1.84 -0.02 -9.89
C SER A 14 0.49 0.69 -9.75
N GLU A 15 0.34 1.85 -10.40
CA GLU A 15 -0.96 2.53 -10.52
C GLU A 15 -2.05 1.60 -11.06
N MET A 16 -1.71 0.81 -12.07
CA MET A 16 -2.65 -0.14 -12.69
C MET A 16 -3.13 -1.20 -11.70
N ALA A 17 -2.28 -1.70 -10.79
CA ALA A 17 -2.73 -2.63 -9.77
C ALA A 17 -3.79 -2.01 -8.84
N ILE A 18 -3.66 -0.72 -8.52
CA ILE A 18 -4.64 0.01 -7.69
C ILE A 18 -5.94 0.20 -8.46
N VAL A 19 -5.85 0.66 -9.71
CA VAL A 19 -7.01 0.86 -10.58
C VAL A 19 -7.76 -0.45 -10.83
N ASP A 20 -7.06 -1.55 -11.07
CA ASP A 20 -7.64 -2.89 -11.25
C ASP A 20 -8.37 -3.33 -9.97
N THR A 21 -7.74 -3.17 -8.81
CA THR A 21 -8.38 -3.49 -7.52
C THR A 21 -9.64 -2.67 -7.29
N PHE A 22 -9.61 -1.37 -7.60
CA PHE A 22 -10.77 -0.49 -7.48
C PHE A 22 -11.87 -0.89 -8.46
N THR A 23 -11.50 -1.27 -9.67
CA THR A 23 -12.43 -1.78 -10.69
C THR A 23 -13.13 -3.03 -10.19
N LYS A 24 -12.39 -3.97 -9.60
CA LYS A 24 -12.92 -5.19 -8.98
C LYS A 24 -13.90 -4.89 -7.84
N LEU A 25 -13.55 -3.96 -6.94
CA LEU A 25 -14.45 -3.48 -5.87
C LEU A 25 -15.72 -2.83 -6.41
N ILE A 26 -15.57 -1.96 -7.42
CA ILE A 26 -16.67 -1.27 -8.10
C ILE A 26 -17.63 -2.32 -8.64
N PHE A 27 -17.16 -3.27 -9.44
CA PHE A 27 -18.02 -4.27 -10.06
C PHE A 27 -18.51 -5.35 -9.09
N GLY A 28 -17.93 -5.43 -7.89
CA GLY A 28 -18.32 -6.38 -6.88
C GLY A 28 -18.06 -7.82 -7.34
N GLU A 29 -16.94 -8.04 -8.03
CA GLU A 29 -16.59 -9.39 -8.49
C GLU A 29 -16.46 -10.32 -7.28
N GLU A 30 -17.06 -11.50 -7.38
CA GLU A 30 -17.08 -12.50 -6.30
C GLU A 30 -15.76 -13.26 -6.14
N GLU A 31 -14.77 -12.96 -6.99
CA GLU A 31 -13.45 -13.56 -6.94
C GLU A 31 -12.65 -13.04 -5.74
N GLU A 32 -11.96 -13.93 -5.03
CA GLU A 32 -11.16 -13.55 -3.87
C GLU A 32 -10.09 -12.52 -4.22
N PHE A 33 -9.82 -11.59 -3.30
CA PHE A 33 -8.74 -10.62 -3.45
C PHE A 33 -7.42 -11.28 -3.06
N SER A 34 -6.41 -11.14 -3.91
CA SER A 34 -5.04 -11.53 -3.63
C SER A 34 -4.45 -10.74 -2.46
N SER A 35 -3.36 -11.24 -1.87
CA SER A 35 -2.67 -10.52 -0.78
C SER A 35 -2.22 -9.11 -1.18
N SER A 36 -1.89 -8.88 -2.45
CA SER A 36 -1.57 -7.56 -2.98
C SER A 36 -2.78 -6.63 -3.03
N GLU A 37 -3.93 -7.14 -3.47
CA GLU A 37 -5.17 -6.35 -3.53
C GLU A 37 -5.69 -6.03 -2.13
N GLU A 38 -5.58 -6.97 -1.18
CA GLU A 38 -5.89 -6.72 0.23
C GLU A 38 -5.03 -5.60 0.82
N LEU A 39 -3.72 -5.54 0.49
CA LEU A 39 -2.86 -4.43 0.91
C LEU A 39 -3.30 -3.09 0.30
N ILE A 40 -3.76 -3.10 -0.95
CA ILE A 40 -4.33 -1.90 -1.60
C ILE A 40 -5.61 -1.47 -0.90
N ILE A 41 -6.51 -2.41 -0.54
CA ILE A 41 -7.74 -2.15 0.21
C ILE A 41 -7.43 -1.55 1.59
N GLN A 42 -6.42 -2.07 2.27
CA GLN A 42 -5.97 -1.53 3.55
C GLN A 42 -5.37 -0.13 3.40
N ALA A 43 -4.58 0.11 2.36
CA ALA A 43 -4.05 1.44 2.06
C ALA A 43 -5.16 2.44 1.70
N LEU A 44 -6.21 2.01 1.00
CA LEU A 44 -7.41 2.81 0.76
C LEU A 44 -8.06 3.26 2.07
N ARG A 45 -8.23 2.34 3.03
CA ARG A 45 -8.79 2.66 4.36
C ARG A 45 -7.96 3.63 5.18
N LEU A 46 -6.64 3.62 4.98
CA LEU A 46 -5.72 4.55 5.63
C LEU A 46 -5.68 5.92 4.93
N ALA A 47 -5.78 5.92 3.59
CA ALA A 47 -5.75 7.12 2.77
C ALA A 47 -7.02 7.97 2.88
N ASP A 48 -8.15 7.35 3.24
CA ASP A 48 -9.42 8.03 3.46
C ASP A 48 -10.18 7.44 4.66
N THR A 49 -10.26 8.19 5.76
CA THR A 49 -10.94 7.72 6.98
C THR A 49 -12.44 7.59 6.81
N SER A 50 -13.01 8.19 5.75
CA SER A 50 -14.43 8.08 5.43
C SER A 50 -14.86 6.66 5.11
N VAL A 51 -13.90 5.76 4.82
CA VAL A 51 -14.15 4.35 4.46
C VAL A 51 -13.81 3.33 5.56
N ALA A 52 -13.46 3.78 6.77
CA ALA A 52 -12.82 2.94 7.79
C ALA A 52 -13.68 1.79 8.37
N PRO A 53 -15.02 1.89 8.51
CA PRO A 53 -15.86 0.77 8.97
C PRO A 53 -16.50 -0.05 7.83
N ASP A 54 -16.22 0.28 6.57
CA ASP A 54 -17.05 -0.13 5.44
C ASP A 54 -16.73 -1.55 4.91
N THR A 55 -17.80 -2.27 4.52
CA THR A 55 -17.68 -3.57 3.86
C THR A 55 -17.08 -3.40 2.46
N ARG A 56 -16.54 -4.47 1.85
CA ARG A 56 -16.02 -4.41 0.47
C ARG A 56 -17.07 -3.89 -0.53
N ARG A 57 -18.34 -4.20 -0.29
CA ARG A 57 -19.46 -3.71 -1.09
C ARG A 57 -19.64 -2.20 -0.94
N ASP A 58 -19.55 -1.69 0.28
CA ASP A 58 -19.66 -0.26 0.58
C ASP A 58 -18.48 0.52 -0.02
N LEU A 59 -17.26 -0.05 0.02
CA LEU A 59 -16.10 0.47 -0.69
C LEU A 59 -16.34 0.59 -2.20
N GLY A 60 -16.94 -0.43 -2.82
CA GLY A 60 -17.32 -0.41 -4.23
C GLY A 60 -18.34 0.69 -4.56
N GLN A 61 -19.34 0.90 -3.69
CA GLN A 61 -20.32 1.98 -3.86
C GLN A 61 -19.69 3.37 -3.69
N TYR A 62 -18.81 3.51 -2.70
CA TYR A 62 -18.03 4.73 -2.49
C TYR A 62 -17.21 5.07 -3.74
N LEU A 63 -16.42 4.11 -4.25
CA LEU A 63 -15.60 4.30 -5.45
C LEU A 63 -16.43 4.64 -6.70
N ARG A 64 -17.62 4.05 -6.84
CA ARG A 64 -18.56 4.39 -7.93
C ARG A 64 -19.11 5.81 -7.87
N ALA A 65 -19.21 6.38 -6.67
CA ALA A 65 -19.75 7.72 -6.47
C ALA A 65 -18.72 8.83 -6.75
N LEU A 66 -17.43 8.50 -6.82
CA LEU A 66 -16.36 9.46 -7.06
C LEU A 66 -16.35 9.96 -8.51
N GLY A 67 -16.16 11.27 -8.68
CA GLY A 67 -15.77 11.83 -9.95
C GLY A 67 -14.35 11.41 -10.35
N VAL A 68 -14.02 11.52 -11.64
CA VAL A 68 -12.69 11.14 -12.17
C VAL A 68 -11.55 11.88 -11.49
N ALA A 69 -11.72 13.18 -11.19
CA ALA A 69 -10.71 13.97 -10.49
C ALA A 69 -10.46 13.47 -9.06
N GLU A 70 -11.52 13.11 -8.34
CA GLU A 70 -11.45 12.56 -6.99
C GLU A 70 -10.79 11.18 -6.99
N MET A 71 -11.10 10.34 -7.99
CA MET A 71 -10.47 9.04 -8.20
C MET A 71 -8.96 9.18 -8.40
N ILE A 72 -8.50 10.10 -9.25
CA ILE A 72 -7.06 10.35 -9.48
C ILE A 72 -6.37 10.77 -8.18
N GLN A 73 -6.99 11.67 -7.41
CA GLN A 73 -6.45 12.10 -6.12
C GLN A 73 -6.42 10.96 -5.10
N LEU A 74 -7.42 10.09 -5.09
CA LEU A 74 -7.48 8.94 -4.20
C LEU A 74 -6.38 7.92 -4.55
N VAL A 75 -6.22 7.58 -5.83
CA VAL A 75 -5.15 6.69 -6.30
C VAL A 75 -3.78 7.23 -5.89
N THR A 76 -3.55 8.53 -6.06
CA THR A 76 -2.30 9.20 -5.65
C THR A 76 -2.06 9.06 -4.13
N ARG A 77 -3.11 9.26 -3.32
CA ARG A 77 -3.02 9.11 -1.84
C ARG A 77 -2.73 7.67 -1.44
N VAL A 78 -3.36 6.69 -2.09
CA VAL A 78 -3.13 5.26 -1.84
C VAL A 78 -1.70 4.86 -2.21
N GLN A 79 -1.18 5.32 -3.36
CA GLN A 79 0.22 5.11 -3.73
C GLN A 79 1.18 5.69 -2.68
N ALA A 80 0.94 6.90 -2.19
CA ALA A 80 1.75 7.51 -1.15
C ALA A 80 1.71 6.69 0.15
N CYS A 81 0.53 6.23 0.57
CA CYS A 81 0.34 5.41 1.76
C CYS A 81 1.11 4.07 1.65
N LEU A 82 1.07 3.42 0.48
CA LEU A 82 1.83 2.20 0.21
C LEU A 82 3.34 2.45 0.23
N ALA A 83 3.79 3.56 -0.36
CA ALA A 83 5.20 3.93 -0.37
C ALA A 83 5.73 4.23 1.05
N ASP A 84 4.96 4.92 1.88
CA ASP A 84 5.37 5.23 3.26
C ASP A 84 5.29 4.02 4.19
N GLY A 85 4.29 3.14 4.03
CA GLY A 85 4.23 1.86 4.74
C GLY A 85 5.45 0.98 4.45
N MET A 86 5.90 0.94 3.19
CA MET A 86 7.14 0.24 2.83
C MET A 86 8.39 0.86 3.47
N LYS A 87 8.51 2.19 3.52
CA LYS A 87 9.63 2.84 4.20
C LYS A 87 9.66 2.48 5.69
N ALA A 88 8.50 2.43 6.35
CA ALA A 88 8.42 2.02 7.75
C ALA A 88 8.92 0.58 7.97
N VAL A 89 8.54 -0.36 7.08
CA VAL A 89 9.01 -1.76 7.13
C VAL A 89 10.53 -1.88 6.88
N VAL A 90 11.07 -1.10 5.93
CA VAL A 90 12.52 -1.10 5.63
C VAL A 90 13.33 -0.51 6.79
N LEU A 91 12.83 0.54 7.45
CA LEU A 91 13.51 1.17 8.59
C LEU A 91 13.49 0.27 9.84
N THR A 92 12.38 -0.43 10.12
CA THR A 92 12.33 -1.39 11.23
C THR A 92 13.16 -2.65 10.95
N GLY A 93 13.30 -3.08 9.69
CA GLY A 93 14.18 -4.18 9.32
C GLY A 93 15.67 -3.86 9.48
N LYS A 94 16.04 -2.57 9.37
CA LYS A 94 17.43 -2.11 9.52
C LYS A 94 17.86 -1.90 10.99
N ALA A 95 16.92 -1.77 11.92
CA ALA A 95 17.19 -1.62 13.35
C ALA A 95 17.56 -2.94 14.06
N ALA A 96 17.29 -4.10 13.46
CA ALA A 96 17.53 -5.41 14.06
C ALA A 96 18.96 -5.98 13.80
N GLY A 97 19.88 -5.18 13.28
CA GLY A 97 21.21 -5.61 12.81
C GLY A 97 22.39 -4.83 13.38
N HIS A 98 22.39 -4.49 14.67
CA HIS A 98 23.63 -4.09 15.36
C HIS A 98 23.59 -4.44 16.86
N THR A 99 23.66 -5.73 17.15
CA THR A 99 24.13 -6.22 18.45
C THR A 99 25.63 -5.88 18.58
N SER A 100 25.94 -4.76 19.21
CA SER A 100 27.16 -4.66 20.03
C SER A 100 26.74 -4.83 21.49
N PRO A 101 27.28 -5.83 22.19
CA PRO A 101 28.11 -5.47 23.35
C PRO A 101 29.27 -6.45 23.59
N GLY A 102 30.46 -5.92 23.92
CA GLY A 102 31.61 -6.76 24.26
C GLY A 102 32.81 -5.98 24.80
N ARG A 103 32.60 -5.18 25.85
CA ARG A 103 33.66 -4.48 26.59
C ARG A 103 34.41 -5.46 27.49
N ILE A 104 35.71 -5.68 27.26
CA ILE A 104 36.67 -5.99 28.35
C ILE A 104 37.99 -5.24 28.10
N LYS A 105 38.12 -4.04 28.68
CA LYS A 105 39.42 -3.45 29.02
C LYS A 105 39.45 -3.30 30.53
N ARG A 106 40.20 -4.16 31.22
CA ARG A 106 40.79 -3.84 32.52
C ARG A 106 42.19 -4.43 32.57
N ALA A 107 43.16 -3.54 32.59
CA ALA A 107 44.56 -3.82 32.85
C ALA A 107 44.94 -3.09 34.15
N ARG A 108 45.74 -3.78 34.97
CA ARG A 108 46.53 -3.32 36.14
C ARG A 108 45.71 -2.94 37.37
N TYR A 109 46.10 -3.31 38.59
CA TYR A 109 47.43 -3.47 39.18
C TYR A 109 47.66 -4.86 39.77
#